data_AF-A0A2V9WFR7-F1
#
_entry.id   AF-A0A2V9WFR7-F1
#
_cell.length_a   1.000
_cell.length_b   1.000
_cell.length_c   1.000
_cell.angle_alpha   90.00
_cell.angle_beta   90.00
_cell.angle_gamma   90.00
#
_symmetry.space_group_name_H-M   'P 1'
#
loop_
_entity.id
_entity.type
_entity.pdbx_description
1 polymer ?
#
loop_
_entity_poly.entity_id
_entity_poly.type
_entity_poly.pdbx_seq_one_letter_code
_entity_poly.pdbx_strand_id
1 'polypeptide(L)' 'MDNDYMFLCGVMWCKFGQQEAGKELLRAATSMDPDMRTLAWAMLAKGALGFKDVEGPAQTVSRTNIGGAICG' A
#
# COMPACT_ATOMS: atom_id res chain seq x y z
N MET A 1 -4.58 -21.52 -7.56
CA MET A 1 -4.06 -20.51 -6.62
C MET A 1 -4.79 -20.70 -5.31
N ASP A 2 -4.16 -20.37 -4.19
CA ASP A 2 -4.76 -20.43 -2.86
C ASP A 2 -4.95 -19.03 -2.27
N ASN A 3 -5.70 -18.96 -1.16
CA ASN A 3 -6.02 -17.70 -0.48
C ASN A 3 -4.81 -17.10 0.25
N ASP A 4 -3.86 -17.91 0.71
CA ASP A 4 -2.67 -17.43 1.42
C ASP A 4 -1.72 -16.68 0.48
N TYR A 5 -1.50 -17.23 -0.71
CA TYR A 5 -0.78 -16.58 -1.79
C TYR A 5 -1.46 -15.26 -2.18
N MET A 6 -2.78 -15.24 -2.32
CA MET A 6 -3.54 -14.01 -2.59
C MET A 6 -3.41 -12.98 -1.47
N PHE A 7 -3.42 -13.42 -0.22
CA PHE A 7 -3.22 -12.55 0.93
C PHE A 7 -1.81 -11.92 0.90
N LEU A 8 -0.77 -12.70 0.58
CA LEU A 8 0.60 -12.20 0.43
C LEU A 8 0.71 -11.18 -0.71
N CYS A 9 0.11 -11.44 -1.87
CA CYS A 9 0.01 -10.44 -2.94
C CYS A 9 -0.71 -9.17 -2.45
N GLY A 10 -1.78 -9.33 -1.67
CA GLY A 10 -2.49 -8.24 -1.00
C GLY A 10 -1.58 -7.40 -0.10
N VAL A 11 -0.77 -8.03 0.74
CA VAL A 11 0.19 -7.35 1.62
C VAL A 11 1.24 -6.61 0.79
N MET A 12 1.80 -7.24 -0.24
CA MET A 12 2.81 -6.61 -1.10
C MET A 12 2.28 -5.38 -1.84
N TRP A 13 1.05 -5.48 -2.34
CA TRP A 13 0.33 -4.36 -2.94
C TRP A 13 0.07 -3.24 -1.93
N CYS A 14 -0.53 -3.56 -0.77
CA CYS A 14 -0.99 -2.55 0.19
C CYS A 14 0.15 -1.85 0.94
N LYS A 15 1.28 -2.53 1.18
CA LYS A 15 2.37 -1.99 2.02
C LYS A 15 3.51 -1.40 1.22
N PHE A 16 3.82 -1.99 0.07
CA PHE A 16 5.01 -1.63 -0.71
C PHE A 16 4.64 -1.10 -2.10
N GLY A 17 3.36 -1.12 -2.46
CA GLY A 17 2.92 -0.68 -3.78
C GLY A 17 3.43 -1.54 -4.93
N GLN A 18 3.73 -2.82 -4.68
CA GLN A 18 4.30 -3.69 -5.70
C GLN A 18 3.28 -3.98 -6.81
N GLN A 19 3.51 -3.43 -8.01
CA GLN A 19 2.55 -3.50 -9.11
C GLN A 19 2.25 -4.92 -9.59
N GLU A 20 3.25 -5.81 -9.63
CA GLU A 20 3.03 -7.21 -10.04
C GLU A 20 2.09 -7.94 -9.08
N ALA A 21 2.15 -7.63 -7.78
CA ALA A 21 1.21 -8.16 -6.82
C ALA A 21 -0.21 -7.61 -7.06
N GLY A 22 -0.33 -6.33 -7.43
CA GLY A 22 -1.60 -5.71 -7.84
C GLY A 22 -2.20 -6.36 -9.09
N LYS A 23 -1.37 -6.68 -10.10
CA LYS A 23 -1.82 -7.40 -11.31
C LYS A 23 -2.35 -8.79 -10.98
N GLU A 24 -1.69 -9.48 -10.05
CA GLU A 24 -2.14 -10.81 -9.65
C GLU A 24 -3.48 -10.76 -8.89
N LEU A 25 -3.69 -9.75 -8.05
CA LEU A 25 -4.99 -9.49 -7.43
C LEU A 25 -6.06 -9.16 -8.49
N LEU A 26 -5.73 -8.36 -9.51
CA LEU A 26 -6.66 -8.04 -10.60
C LEU A 26 -7.06 -9.30 -11.40
N ARG A 27 -6.12 -10.21 -11.61
CA ARG A 27 -6.41 -11.51 -12.23
C ARG A 27 -7.35 -12.33 -11.35
N ALA A 28 -7.05 -12.44 -10.06
CA ALA A 28 -7.86 -13.18 -9.10
C ALA A 28 -9.26 -12.60 -8.86
N ALA A 29 -9.45 -11.29 -9.09
CA ALA A 29 -10.74 -10.62 -9.05
C ALA A 29 -11.74 -11.13 -10.10
N THR A 30 -11.29 -11.93 -11.07
CA THR A 30 -12.13 -12.62 -12.08
C THR A 30 -12.25 -14.12 -11.83
N SER A 31 -11.78 -14.63 -10.69
CA SER A 31 -11.87 -16.04 -10.32
C SER A 31 -13.33 -16.53 -10.23
N MET A 32 -13.54 -17.81 -10.55
CA MET A 32 -14.81 -18.50 -10.33
C MET A 32 -15.06 -18.78 -8.84
N ASP A 33 -13.99 -18.82 -8.03
CA ASP A 33 -14.07 -18.93 -6.58
C ASP A 33 -14.55 -17.59 -5.98
N PRO A 34 -15.73 -17.56 -5.34
CA PRO A 34 -16.31 -16.34 -4.80
C PRO A 34 -15.50 -15.75 -3.63
N ASP A 35 -14.85 -16.59 -2.82
CA ASP A 35 -14.07 -16.13 -1.66
C ASP A 35 -12.77 -15.50 -2.14
N MET A 36 -12.10 -16.16 -3.08
CA MET A 36 -10.89 -15.65 -3.71
C MET A 36 -11.15 -14.32 -4.43
N ARG A 37 -12.25 -14.23 -5.18
CA ARG A 37 -12.65 -13.00 -5.86
C ARG A 37 -12.92 -11.88 -4.86
N THR A 38 -13.64 -12.17 -3.78
CA THR A 38 -13.95 -11.18 -2.74
C THR A 38 -12.70 -10.68 -2.04
N LEU A 39 -11.79 -11.60 -1.68
CA LEU A 39 -10.50 -11.27 -1.07
C LEU A 39 -9.66 -10.37 -1.99
N ALA A 40 -9.56 -10.70 -3.27
CA ALA A 40 -8.79 -9.94 -4.24
C ALA A 40 -9.31 -8.50 -4.40
N TRP A 41 -10.63 -8.31 -4.52
CA TRP A 41 -11.25 -6.98 -4.57
C TRP A 41 -10.99 -6.17 -3.30
N ALA A 42 -11.12 -6.79 -2.13
CA ALA A 42 -10.88 -6.12 -0.85
C ALA A 42 -9.42 -5.62 -0.74
N MET A 43 -8.45 -6.44 -1.15
CA MET A 43 -7.03 -6.07 -1.13
C MET A 43 -6.70 -4.98 -2.15
N LEU A 44 -7.27 -5.04 -3.36
CA LEU A 44 -7.09 -3.99 -4.37
C LEU A 44 -7.58 -2.64 -3.87
N ALA A 45 -8.81 -2.59 -3.34
CA ALA A 45 -9.41 -1.37 -2.81
C ALA A 45 -8.59 -0.81 -1.64
N LYS A 46 -8.14 -1.67 -0.72
CA LYS A 46 -7.31 -1.27 0.42
C LYS A 46 -5.99 -0.64 -0.02
N GLY A 47 -5.29 -1.24 -0.98
CA GLY A 47 -4.03 -0.69 -1.47
C GLY A 47 -4.25 0.63 -2.23
N ALA A 48 -5.30 0.72 -3.06
CA ALA A 48 -5.65 1.94 -3.79
C ALA A 48 -5.98 3.12 -2.87
N LEU A 49 -6.61 2.86 -1.72
CA LEU A 49 -6.85 3.89 -0.69
C LEU A 49 -5.57 4.28 0.03
N GLY A 50 -4.72 3.31 0.39
CA GLY A 50 -3.44 3.56 1.08
C GLY A 50 -2.47 4.45 0.29
N PHE A 51 -2.48 4.40 -1.04
CA PHE A 51 -1.70 5.32 -1.86
C PHE A 51 -2.15 6.78 -1.72
N LYS A 52 -3.44 7.04 -1.50
CA LYS A 52 -3.98 8.40 -1.36
C LYS A 52 -3.57 9.02 -0.02
N ASP A 53 -3.36 8.19 1.00
CA ASP A 53 -2.89 8.62 2.32
C ASP A 53 -1.37 8.83 2.37
N VAL A 54 -0.60 8.12 1.53
CA VAL A 54 0.85 8.35 1.38
C VAL A 54 1.16 9.62 0.59
N GLU A 55 0.20 10.12 -0.20
CA GLU A 55 0.23 11.44 -0.85
C GLU A 55 -0.36 12.55 0.06
N GLY A 56 -0.44 12.33 1.37
CA GLY A 56 -0.44 13.43 2.35
C GLY A 56 0.91 14.15 2.28
N PRO A 57 0.97 15.49 2.44
CA PRO A 57 2.15 16.28 2.09
C PRO A 57 3.35 15.65 2.76
N ALA A 58 4.34 15.27 1.93
CA ALA A 58 5.65 14.88 2.38
C ALA A 58 6.00 15.79 3.55
N GLN A 59 6.13 15.21 4.75
CA GLN A 59 6.62 15.95 5.89
C GLN A 59 8.03 16.37 5.52
N THR A 60 8.14 17.57 4.96
CA THR A 60 9.37 18.33 4.89
C THR A 60 9.72 18.59 6.34
N VAL A 61 10.45 17.65 6.93
CA VAL A 61 11.34 18.00 8.04
C VAL A 61 12.36 18.92 7.41
N SER A 62 11.96 20.19 7.28
CA SER A 62 12.82 21.31 6.98
C SER A 62 13.72 21.45 8.20
N ARG A 63 14.84 20.72 8.17
CA ARG A 63 15.88 20.82 9.18
C ARG A 63 16.68 22.10 8.87
N THR A 64 16.07 23.24 9.19
CA THR A 64 16.75 24.53 9.22
C THR A 64 16.15 25.35 10.35
N ASN A 65 16.88 25.43 11.47
CA ASN A 65 17.33 26.71 12.02
C ASN A 65 18.36 26.43 13.13
N ILE A 66 19.63 26.70 12.85
CA ILE A 66 20.35 27.94 13.21
C ILE A 66 20.93 27.80 14.62
N GLY A 67 22.26 27.75 14.66
CA GLY A 67 23.02 27.87 15.90
C GLY A 67 22.70 29.19 16.60
N GLY A 68 22.34 29.08 17.87
CA GLY A 68 22.33 30.18 18.82
C GLY A 68 23.50 30.01 19.78
N ALA A 69 24.64 30.60 19.45
CA ALA A 69 25.59 31.02 20.46
C ALA A 69 25.01 32.29 21.10
N ILE A 70 24.78 32.28 22.42
CA ILE A 70 24.88 33.49 23.24
C ILE A 70 25.24 33.10 24.67
N CYS A 71 26.23 33.83 25.15
CA CYS A 71 26.84 33.81 26.46
C CYS A 71 25.92 34.46 27.49
N GLY A 72 26.01 33.99 28.73
CA GLY A 72 25.40 34.58 29.92
C GLY A 72 25.82 33.78 31.13
#